data_AF-A0A533YMB4-F1
#
_entry.id   AF-A0A533YMB4-F1
#
_cell.length_a   1.000
_cell.length_b   1.000
_cell.length_c   1.000
_cell.angle_alpha   90.00
_cell.angle_beta   90.00
_cell.angle_gamma   90.00
#
_symmetry.space_group_name_H-M   'P 1'
#
loop_
_entity.id
_entity.type
_entity.pdbx_description
1 polymer ?
#
loop_
_entity_poly.entity_id
_entity_poly.type
_entity_poly.pdbx_seq_one_letter_code
_entity_poly.pdbx_strand_id
1 'polypeptide(L)'
;MSRKMNKVLVALAAVCTVCLLTLGVALASECGWCNEMANSLTFYKATYPASNFDPYVEKVGVVRDAMSRGDKNTAKAEIEKLFQMLRARAHGINDVAADELLSHWQMISPVEELKTAAPIEDCVTTATRIVCGSLTINRIEEHKDYPPENQDNMGGSEGG
;
A
#
# COMPACT_ATOMS: atom_id res chain seq x y z
N MET A 1 54.99 1.85 -25.39
CA MET A 1 53.72 2.02 -24.63
C MET A 1 53.50 0.77 -23.78
N SER A 2 53.83 0.86 -22.49
CA SER A 2 54.00 -0.31 -21.63
C SER A 2 52.67 -0.99 -21.30
N ARG A 3 52.60 -2.33 -21.44
CA ARG A 3 51.46 -3.20 -21.06
C ARG A 3 50.85 -2.91 -19.67
N LYS A 4 51.63 -2.29 -18.78
CA LYS A 4 51.20 -1.84 -17.45
C LYS A 4 50.19 -0.69 -17.52
N MET A 5 50.32 0.23 -18.47
CA MET A 5 49.46 1.40 -18.63
C MET A 5 48.05 1.04 -19.11
N ASN A 6 47.93 0.07 -20.04
CA ASN A 6 46.62 -0.44 -20.48
C ASN A 6 45.90 -1.20 -19.37
N LYS A 7 46.62 -1.92 -18.50
CA LYS A 7 46.02 -2.62 -17.35
C LYS A 7 45.51 -1.65 -16.28
N VAL A 8 46.23 -0.54 -16.05
CA VAL A 8 45.80 0.52 -15.14
C VAL A 8 44.57 1.24 -15.67
N LEU A 9 44.53 1.57 -16.97
CA LEU A 9 43.37 2.20 -17.61
C LEU A 9 42.11 1.30 -17.60
N VAL A 10 42.27 0.00 -17.86
CA VAL A 10 41.14 -0.96 -17.80
C VAL A 10 40.64 -1.16 -16.36
N ALA A 11 41.55 -1.19 -15.37
CA ALA A 11 41.16 -1.28 -13.97
C ALA A 11 40.41 -0.01 -13.49
N LEU A 12 40.83 1.18 -13.93
CA LEU A 12 40.19 2.44 -13.54
C LEU A 12 38.79 2.60 -14.16
N ALA A 13 38.62 2.17 -15.43
CA ALA A 13 37.33 2.19 -16.11
C ALA A 13 36.33 1.18 -15.52
N ALA A 14 36.80 0.00 -15.07
CA ALA A 14 35.97 -1.00 -14.42
C ALA A 14 35.51 -0.60 -13.01
N VAL A 15 36.28 0.23 -12.30
CA VAL A 15 35.87 0.76 -10.98
C VAL A 15 34.82 1.87 -11.14
N CYS A 16 34.91 2.71 -12.18
CA CYS A 16 33.92 3.75 -12.44
C CYS A 16 32.53 3.23 -12.84
N THR A 17 32.44 2.10 -13.55
CA THR A 17 31.15 1.54 -14.00
C THR A 17 30.44 0.73 -12.93
N VAL A 18 31.16 0.14 -11.97
CA VAL A 18 30.56 -0.62 -10.86
C VAL A 18 29.98 0.28 -9.77
N CYS A 19 30.53 1.48 -9.54
CA CYS A 19 29.97 2.43 -8.57
C CYS A 19 28.66 3.12 -9.01
N LEU A 20 28.35 3.13 -10.31
CA LEU A 20 27.17 3.83 -10.83
C LEU A 20 25.89 2.97 -10.87
N LEU A 21 25.98 1.66 -10.61
CA LEU A 21 24.84 0.75 -10.69
C LEU A 21 24.10 0.54 -9.37
N THR A 22 24.54 1.14 -8.26
CA THR A 22 23.84 1.07 -6.96
C THR A 22 23.10 2.34 -6.60
N LEU A 23 23.13 3.39 -7.43
CA LEU A 23 22.23 4.53 -7.29
C LEU A 23 20.89 4.21 -7.95
N GLY A 24 20.19 3.24 -7.38
CA GLY A 24 18.74 3.27 -7.41
C GLY A 24 18.33 4.53 -6.66
N VAL A 25 18.10 5.62 -7.40
CA VAL A 25 17.38 6.77 -6.87
C VAL A 25 15.97 6.23 -6.64
N ALA A 26 15.74 5.63 -5.48
CA ALA A 26 14.40 5.53 -4.95
C ALA A 26 13.95 6.99 -4.91
N LEU A 27 13.13 7.38 -5.88
CA LEU A 27 12.33 8.57 -5.77
C LEU A 27 11.53 8.30 -4.50
N ALA A 28 12.03 8.76 -3.35
CA ALA A 28 11.27 8.80 -2.13
C ALA A 28 10.03 9.54 -2.54
N SER A 29 8.90 8.83 -2.67
CA SER A 29 7.64 9.47 -3.03
C SER A 29 7.39 10.46 -1.91
N GLU A 30 7.67 11.73 -2.16
CA GLU A 30 7.56 12.76 -1.14
C GLU A 30 6.12 12.73 -0.68
N CYS A 31 5.91 12.38 0.59
CA CYS A 31 4.58 12.33 1.15
C CYS A 31 4.10 13.76 1.38
N GLY A 32 3.54 14.39 0.34
CA GLY A 32 3.12 15.79 0.36
C GLY A 32 2.16 16.11 1.51
N TRP A 33 1.15 15.26 1.71
CA TRP A 33 0.21 15.41 2.83
C TRP A 33 0.87 15.15 4.20
N CYS A 34 1.90 14.29 4.30
CA CYS A 34 2.66 14.15 5.54
C CYS A 34 3.41 15.45 5.89
N ASN A 35 3.95 16.13 4.88
CA ASN A 35 4.62 17.42 5.07
C ASN A 35 3.63 18.50 5.51
N GLU A 36 2.40 18.51 4.97
CA GLU A 36 1.34 19.41 5.43
C GLU A 36 0.93 19.13 6.89
N MET A 37 0.86 17.86 7.31
CA MET A 37 0.65 17.51 8.71
C MET A 37 1.78 18.03 9.62
N ALA A 38 3.05 17.89 9.20
CA ALA A 38 4.20 18.40 9.96
C ALA A 38 4.21 19.94 10.04
N ASN A 39 3.86 20.61 8.94
CA ASN A 39 3.80 22.07 8.87
C ASN A 39 2.68 22.63 9.76
N SER A 40 1.50 22.00 9.74
CA SER A 40 0.39 22.41 10.61
C SER A 40 0.73 22.22 12.10
N LEU A 41 1.43 21.15 12.49
CA LEU A 41 1.93 21.02 13.88
C LEU A 41 2.90 22.14 14.25
N THR A 42 3.80 22.50 13.34
CA THR A 42 4.76 23.58 13.58
C THR A 42 4.05 24.91 13.83
N PHE A 43 3.03 25.21 13.01
CA PHE A 43 2.19 26.40 13.17
C PHE A 43 1.44 26.38 14.51
N TYR A 44 0.71 25.30 14.82
CA TYR A 44 -0.09 25.22 16.03
C TYR A 44 0.75 25.18 17.32
N LYS A 45 1.94 24.59 17.28
CA LYS A 45 2.91 24.64 18.39
C LYS A 45 3.38 26.07 18.68
N ALA A 46 3.59 26.88 17.64
CA ALA A 46 3.92 28.30 17.82
C ALA A 46 2.75 29.13 18.36
N THR A 47 1.52 28.83 17.91
CA THR A 47 0.30 29.53 18.34
C THR A 47 -0.11 29.17 19.78
N TYR A 48 0.11 27.92 20.21
CA TYR A 48 -0.28 27.41 21.51
C TYR A 48 0.92 26.84 22.30
N PRO A 49 1.88 27.69 22.72
CA PRO A 49 3.16 27.23 23.30
C PRO A 49 3.03 26.50 24.64
N ALA A 50 1.91 26.63 25.34
CA ALA A 50 1.64 25.92 26.59
C ALA A 50 1.05 24.50 26.38
N SER A 51 0.67 24.16 25.14
CA SER A 51 0.13 22.84 24.80
C SER A 51 1.23 21.86 24.41
N ASN A 52 0.99 20.58 24.69
CA ASN A 52 1.96 19.54 24.36
C ASN A 52 1.67 18.92 23.00
N PHE A 53 2.54 19.21 22.02
CA PHE A 53 2.46 18.68 20.66
C PHE A 53 3.44 17.54 20.39
N ASP A 54 4.37 17.25 21.32
CA ASP A 54 5.48 16.34 21.05
C ASP A 54 5.01 14.91 20.68
N PRO A 55 3.98 14.32 21.34
CA PRO A 55 3.45 13.02 20.95
C PRO A 55 2.83 12.99 19.54
N TYR A 56 2.30 14.13 19.08
CA TYR A 56 1.72 14.26 17.75
C TYR A 56 2.82 14.38 16.69
N VAL A 57 3.88 15.14 16.97
CA VAL A 57 5.07 15.27 16.10
C VAL A 57 5.73 13.91 15.90
N GLU A 58 5.91 13.16 16.98
CA GLU A 58 6.48 11.80 16.92
C GLU A 58 5.66 10.90 16.00
N LYS A 59 4.34 10.84 16.19
CA LYS A 59 3.45 10.02 15.36
C LYS A 59 3.44 10.43 13.89
N VAL A 60 3.44 11.74 13.59
CA VAL A 60 3.56 12.22 12.20
C VAL A 60 4.90 11.79 11.58
N GLY A 61 5.97 11.76 12.38
CA GLY A 61 7.25 11.17 11.99
C GLY A 61 7.12 9.69 11.58
N VAL A 62 6.44 8.88 12.40
CA VAL A 62 6.20 7.46 12.08
C VAL A 62 5.38 7.30 10.80
N VAL A 63 4.36 8.13 10.59
CA VAL A 63 3.56 8.12 9.35
C VAL A 63 4.44 8.41 8.14
N ARG A 64 5.28 9.44 8.20
CA ARG A 64 6.20 9.79 7.11
C ARG A 64 7.19 8.67 6.82
N ASP A 65 7.75 8.07 7.86
CA ASP A 65 8.71 6.97 7.71
C ASP A 65 8.04 5.73 7.12
N ALA A 66 6.81 5.40 7.54
CA ALA A 66 6.02 4.33 6.95
C ALA A 66 5.76 4.58 5.45
N MET A 67 5.36 5.80 5.09
CA MET A 67 5.16 6.19 3.70
C MET A 67 6.44 6.11 2.87
N SER A 68 7.59 6.50 3.42
CA SER A 68 8.87 6.38 2.72
C SER A 68 9.27 4.93 2.42
N ARG A 69 8.77 3.97 3.22
CA ARG A 69 8.97 2.52 3.00
C ARG A 69 7.86 1.88 2.17
N GLY A 70 6.85 2.63 1.73
CA GLY A 70 5.66 2.10 1.06
C GLY A 70 4.70 1.33 1.98
N ASP A 71 4.88 1.42 3.30
CA ASP A 71 4.07 0.72 4.31
C ASP A 71 2.77 1.49 4.60
N LYS A 72 1.82 1.37 3.67
CA LYS A 72 0.52 2.05 3.74
C LYS A 72 -0.35 1.59 4.92
N ASN A 73 -0.19 0.33 5.34
CA ASN A 73 -0.95 -0.23 6.48
C ASN A 73 -0.53 0.43 7.79
N THR A 74 0.78 0.55 8.03
CA THR A 74 1.28 1.27 9.21
C THR A 74 0.91 2.74 9.15
N ALA A 75 1.07 3.40 7.98
CA ALA A 75 0.69 4.80 7.82
C ALA A 75 -0.78 5.03 8.17
N LYS A 76 -1.69 4.18 7.67
CA LYS A 76 -3.11 4.24 7.99
C LYS A 76 -3.38 4.09 9.49
N ALA A 77 -2.81 3.06 10.11
CA ALA A 77 -3.01 2.79 11.55
C ALA A 77 -2.53 3.96 12.42
N GLU A 78 -1.42 4.59 12.07
CA GLU A 78 -0.90 5.75 12.82
C GLU A 78 -1.74 7.02 12.60
N ILE A 79 -2.29 7.25 11.41
CA ILE A 79 -3.24 8.35 11.16
C ILE A 79 -4.52 8.15 11.99
N GLU A 80 -5.05 6.93 12.03
CA GLU A 80 -6.24 6.63 12.84
C GLU A 80 -5.99 6.89 14.34
N LYS A 81 -4.81 6.51 14.84
CA LYS A 81 -4.37 6.83 16.21
C LYS A 81 -4.25 8.33 16.43
N LEU A 82 -3.66 9.07 15.49
CA LEU A 82 -3.57 10.54 15.56
C LEU A 82 -4.96 11.17 15.67
N PHE A 83 -5.92 10.73 14.86
CA PHE A 83 -7.30 11.23 14.95
C PHE A 83 -7.96 10.90 16.29
N GLN A 84 -7.72 9.71 16.84
CA GLN A 84 -8.19 9.37 18.18
C GLN A 84 -7.55 10.27 19.25
N MET A 85 -6.24 10.53 19.17
CA MET A 85 -5.55 11.41 20.09
C MET A 85 -6.10 12.85 20.04
N LEU A 86 -6.41 13.37 18.85
CA LEU A 86 -7.00 14.71 18.68
C LEU A 86 -8.43 14.78 19.23
N ARG A 87 -9.27 13.78 18.94
CA ARG A 87 -10.65 13.69 19.48
C ARG A 87 -10.66 13.58 21.00
N ALA A 88 -9.72 12.84 21.58
CA ALA A 88 -9.61 12.62 23.02
C ALA A 88 -8.88 13.74 23.76
N ARG A 89 -8.41 14.79 23.06
CA ARG A 89 -7.55 15.85 23.64
C ARG A 89 -6.35 15.28 24.40
N ALA A 90 -5.80 14.18 23.87
CA ALA A 90 -4.76 13.44 24.55
C ALA A 90 -3.52 14.32 24.80
N HIS A 91 -2.78 13.99 25.85
CA HIS A 91 -1.51 14.62 26.19
C HIS A 91 -1.56 16.14 26.51
N GLY A 92 -2.74 16.74 26.64
CA GLY A 92 -2.87 18.16 27.01
C GLY A 92 -2.69 19.12 25.83
N ILE A 93 -3.15 18.71 24.64
CA ILE A 93 -3.28 19.63 23.50
C ILE A 93 -4.43 20.63 23.75
N ASN A 94 -4.29 21.86 23.25
CA ASN A 94 -5.36 22.85 23.29
C ASN A 94 -6.59 22.37 22.48
N ASP A 95 -7.79 22.68 22.97
CA ASP A 95 -9.05 22.25 22.34
C ASP A 95 -9.22 22.78 20.92
N VAL A 96 -8.91 24.06 20.69
CA VAL A 96 -9.03 24.69 19.36
C VAL A 96 -8.00 24.08 18.41
N ALA A 97 -6.76 23.93 18.86
CA ALA A 97 -5.72 23.28 18.05
C ALA A 97 -6.11 21.84 17.68
N ALA A 98 -6.71 21.09 18.61
CA ALA A 98 -7.12 19.72 18.37
C ALA A 98 -8.23 19.61 17.31
N ASP A 99 -9.24 20.49 17.38
CA ASP A 99 -10.33 20.50 16.40
C ASP A 99 -9.87 20.93 15.01
N GLU A 100 -9.06 21.99 14.94
CA GLU A 100 -8.52 22.49 13.67
C GLU A 100 -7.58 21.48 13.01
N LEU A 101 -6.67 20.86 13.77
CA LEU A 101 -5.79 19.81 13.26
C LEU A 101 -6.60 18.60 12.79
N LEU A 102 -7.63 18.19 13.54
CA LEU A 102 -8.46 17.05 13.15
C LEU A 102 -9.21 17.33 11.84
N SER A 103 -9.87 18.48 11.76
CA SER A 103 -10.61 18.91 10.56
C SER A 103 -9.68 19.00 9.34
N HIS A 104 -8.54 19.68 9.49
CA HIS A 104 -7.57 19.83 8.42
C HIS A 104 -6.99 18.49 7.96
N TRP A 105 -6.57 17.62 8.89
CA TRP A 105 -5.94 16.35 8.54
C TRP A 105 -6.91 15.34 7.93
N GLN A 106 -8.18 15.36 8.31
CA GLN A 106 -9.20 14.54 7.65
C GLN A 106 -9.39 14.92 6.17
N MET A 107 -9.15 16.17 5.80
CA MET A 107 -9.25 16.65 4.43
C MET A 107 -8.01 16.32 3.58
N ILE A 108 -6.81 16.39 4.16
CA ILE A 108 -5.57 16.19 3.40
C ILE A 108 -5.07 14.74 3.39
N SER A 109 -5.46 13.92 4.38
CA SER A 109 -5.01 12.54 4.47
C SER A 109 -5.83 11.62 3.54
N PRO A 110 -5.19 10.87 2.63
CA PRO A 110 -5.90 9.97 1.73
C PRO A 110 -6.19 8.63 2.43
N VAL A 111 -6.81 8.65 3.62
CA VAL A 111 -7.09 7.45 4.43
C VAL A 111 -7.89 6.38 3.67
N GLU A 112 -8.67 6.78 2.67
CA GLU A 112 -9.37 5.85 1.79
C GLU A 112 -8.46 5.16 0.78
N GLU A 113 -7.49 5.87 0.21
CA GLU A 113 -6.51 5.32 -0.73
C GLU A 113 -5.44 4.49 -0.03
N LEU A 114 -5.21 4.75 1.26
CA LEU A 114 -4.40 3.91 2.13
C LEU A 114 -5.08 2.58 2.49
N LYS A 115 -6.35 2.36 2.11
CA LYS A 115 -6.98 1.04 2.10
C LYS A 115 -6.34 0.23 0.96
N THR A 116 -5.15 -0.30 1.18
CA THR A 116 -4.64 -1.37 0.32
C THR A 116 -5.66 -2.51 0.37
N ALA A 117 -6.18 -2.90 -0.80
CA ALA A 117 -6.65 -4.27 -0.96
C ALA A 117 -5.53 -5.17 -0.43
N ALA A 118 -5.90 -6.15 0.39
CA ALA A 118 -4.98 -7.20 0.87
C ALA A 118 -4.07 -7.63 -0.29
N PRO A 119 -2.80 -8.03 -0.03
CA PRO A 119 -1.98 -8.56 -1.10
C PRO A 119 -2.81 -9.63 -1.80
N ILE A 120 -3.20 -9.35 -3.05
CA ILE A 120 -3.50 -10.40 -4.00
C ILE A 120 -2.15 -11.08 -4.16
N GLU A 121 -1.86 -12.00 -3.24
CA GLU A 121 -0.93 -13.08 -3.55
C GLU A 121 -1.45 -13.66 -4.84
N ASP A 122 -0.67 -13.51 -5.91
CA ASP A 122 -1.04 -13.88 -7.27
C ASP A 122 -1.80 -15.21 -7.26
N CYS A 123 -3.12 -15.14 -7.43
CA CYS A 123 -3.94 -16.35 -7.37
C CYS A 123 -3.61 -17.17 -8.61
N VAL A 124 -2.90 -18.28 -8.42
CA VAL A 124 -2.59 -19.19 -9.53
C VAL A 124 -3.86 -19.98 -9.82
N THR A 125 -4.47 -19.66 -10.96
CA THR A 125 -5.62 -20.40 -11.49
C THR A 125 -5.13 -21.52 -12.40
N THR A 126 -5.43 -22.77 -12.05
CA THR A 126 -5.26 -23.94 -12.91
C THR A 126 -6.61 -24.50 -13.30
N ALA A 127 -6.67 -25.39 -14.29
CA ALA A 127 -7.92 -25.96 -14.83
C ALA A 127 -8.84 -26.60 -13.75
N THR A 128 -8.27 -27.01 -12.62
CA THR A 128 -8.98 -27.75 -11.56
C THR A 128 -9.02 -27.02 -10.21
N ARG A 129 -8.24 -25.95 -10.01
CA ARG A 129 -8.17 -25.26 -8.71
C ARG A 129 -7.72 -23.81 -8.81
N ILE A 130 -8.12 -23.05 -7.80
CA ILE A 130 -7.60 -21.71 -7.52
C ILE A 130 -6.85 -21.78 -6.19
N VAL A 131 -5.60 -21.33 -6.19
CA VAL A 131 -4.77 -21.25 -4.98
C VAL A 131 -4.45 -19.78 -4.72
N CYS A 132 -4.90 -19.27 -3.58
CA CYS A 132 -4.56 -17.93 -3.10
C CYS A 132 -3.97 -18.10 -1.69
N GLY A 133 -2.64 -18.02 -1.57
CA GLY A 133 -1.93 -18.31 -0.32
C GLY A 133 -2.25 -19.69 0.24
N SER A 134 -2.75 -19.74 1.49
CA SER A 134 -3.15 -20.98 2.16
C SER A 134 -4.55 -21.47 1.78
N LEU A 135 -5.32 -20.70 1.00
CA LEU A 135 -6.67 -21.07 0.59
C LEU A 135 -6.62 -21.85 -0.72
N THR A 136 -7.16 -23.07 -0.71
CA THR A 136 -7.34 -23.90 -1.91
C THR A 136 -8.82 -24.11 -2.18
N ILE A 137 -9.30 -23.69 -3.35
CA ILE A 137 -10.66 -23.96 -3.81
C ILE A 137 -10.58 -24.93 -5.00
N ASN A 138 -11.16 -26.12 -4.83
CA ASN A 138 -11.28 -27.11 -5.90
C ASN A 138 -12.55 -26.83 -6.71
N ARG A 139 -12.45 -26.92 -8.04
CA ARG A 139 -13.63 -26.86 -8.91
C ARG A 139 -14.45 -28.14 -8.71
N ILE A 140 -15.71 -28.00 -8.32
CA ILE A 140 -16.67 -29.12 -8.25
C ILE A 140 -16.93 -29.56 -9.68
N GLU A 141 -16.65 -30.83 -10.01
CA GLU A 141 -17.08 -31.41 -11.29
C GLU A 141 -18.61 -31.43 -11.32
N GLU A 142 -19.19 -30.66 -12.23
CA GLU A 142 -20.63 -30.66 -12.48
C GLU A 142 -20.99 -32.02 -13.10
N HIS A 143 -21.45 -32.95 -12.26
CA HIS A 143 -21.97 -34.24 -12.69
C HIS A 143 -23.30 -34.02 -13.41
N LYS A 144 -23.25 -33.92 -14.75
CA LYS A 144 -24.45 -33.92 -15.60
C LYS A 144 -25.05 -35.32 -15.64
N ASP A 145 -25.93 -35.59 -14.69
CA ASP A 145 -26.81 -36.75 -14.75
C ASP A 145 -28.12 -36.33 -15.45
N TYR A 146 -28.08 -36.32 -16.79
CA TYR A 146 -29.30 -36.25 -17.60
C TYR A 146 -29.59 -37.65 -18.15
N PRO A 147 -30.78 -38.22 -17.88
CA PRO A 147 -31.15 -39.50 -18.47
C PRO A 147 -31.38 -39.35 -19.99
N PRO A 148 -30.96 -40.33 -20.81
CA PRO A 148 -31.14 -40.27 -22.25
C PRO A 148 -32.62 -40.42 -22.63
N GLU A 149 -33.15 -39.44 -23.34
CA GLU A 149 -34.47 -39.52 -23.98
C GLU A 149 -34.39 -40.50 -25.15
N ASN A 150 -35.15 -41.59 -25.05
CA ASN A 150 -35.19 -42.68 -26.01
C ASN A 150 -35.91 -42.21 -27.29
N GLN A 151 -35.16 -41.94 -28.36
CA GLN A 151 -35.71 -41.64 -29.69
C GLN A 151 -35.81 -42.92 -30.52
N ASP A 152 -36.75 -43.80 -30.18
CA ASP A 152 -37.06 -44.99 -30.98
C ASP A 152 -38.53 -44.97 -31.43
N ASN A 153 -38.73 -44.81 -32.74
CA ASN A 153 -39.88 -45.28 -33.56
C ASN A 153 -41.28 -44.69 -33.25
N MET A 154 -42.11 -44.31 -34.23
CA MET A 154 -42.43 -44.90 -35.54
C MET A 154 -42.80 -43.74 -36.50
N GLY A 155 -42.47 -43.76 -37.79
CA GLY A 155 -42.87 -44.80 -38.74
C GLY A 155 -44.31 -44.54 -39.19
N GLY A 156 -44.49 -43.94 -40.38
CA GLY A 156 -45.78 -43.50 -40.90
C GLY A 156 -46.75 -44.63 -41.27
N SER A 157 -47.97 -44.24 -41.64
CA SER A 157 -48.82 -44.99 -42.56
C SER A 157 -49.87 -44.08 -43.19
N GLU A 158 -50.16 -44.39 -44.44
CA GLU A 158 -50.97 -43.71 -45.43
C GLU A 158 -52.50 -43.80 -45.17
N GLY A 159 -53.25 -42.89 -45.81
CA GLY A 159 -54.44 -43.19 -46.61
C GLY A 159 -55.75 -43.65 -45.93
N GLY A 160 -56.80 -42.86 -46.10
CA GLY A 160 -58.21 -43.21 -45.86
C GLY A 160 -59.13 -42.07 -46.22
#